data_AF-A0A3D3Z984-F1
#
_entry.id   AF-A0A3D3Z984-F1
#
_cell.length_a   1.000
_cell.length_b   1.000
_cell.length_c   1.000
_cell.angle_alpha   90.00
_cell.angle_beta   90.00
_cell.angle_gamma   90.00
#
_symmetry.space_group_name_H-M   'P 1'
#
loop_
_entity.id
_entity.type
_entity.pdbx_description
1 polymer ?
#
loop_
_entity_poly.entity_id
_entity_poly.type
_entity_poly.pdbx_seq_one_letter_code
_entity_poly.pdbx_strand_id
1 'polypeptide(L)'
;MLEKVFKLSENKTTVKTEVVAGLTTFMTMAYIIALNPNLLTGFGAEGQDLWNGVFLATCIASAIGTFCMAFLANKPFAMAPGMGLNSFFAVVVGNIVAMTGMTYVASFQAALVIILLEGILFVFLSIFNVREKIVEAIPLGIRLGISPAIGLMLMNIGLGSNVGIYAEGNGFATPFYVMRDFFGALTPSYLQGNMGDVGFATMILTVVTMFIGLFAILAMAKQGIKGSVLFGMLIASVVYWIGSFAFLDTNPFASLATASFLPPFADMAKVTLFKFDFAGFAQIGWFTAVTLIITFCIIDMFDTIGTLVGTASRAGMVDEKGDMPNMKEALLSDAIGTIAGACTGTSTITTFIESASGVEAGGRTGLTAVV
;
A
#
# COMPACT_ATOMS: atom_id res chain seq x y z
N MET A 1 -5.82 -12.39 -30.39
CA MET A 1 -4.77 -11.46 -29.92
C MET A 1 -4.34 -11.80 -28.50
N LEU A 2 -5.26 -11.83 -27.52
CA LEU A 2 -4.97 -12.19 -26.12
C LEU A 2 -4.21 -13.53 -25.97
N GLU A 3 -4.60 -14.57 -26.73
CA GLU A 3 -3.91 -15.86 -26.73
C GLU A 3 -2.43 -15.78 -27.14
N LYS A 4 -2.10 -14.91 -28.11
CA LYS A 4 -0.72 -14.76 -28.59
C LYS A 4 0.16 -13.96 -27.64
N VAL A 5 -0.45 -13.07 -26.85
CA VAL A 5 0.26 -12.17 -25.91
C VAL A 5 0.46 -12.86 -24.56
N PHE A 6 -0.62 -13.41 -23.98
CA PHE A 6 -0.61 -13.95 -22.63
C PHE A 6 -0.52 -15.48 -22.57
N LYS A 7 -0.60 -16.17 -23.72
CA LYS A 7 -0.45 -17.63 -23.84
C LYS A 7 -1.39 -18.39 -22.89
N LEU A 8 -2.69 -18.11 -22.99
CA LEU A 8 -3.68 -18.60 -22.01
C LEU A 8 -3.78 -20.13 -22.01
N SER A 9 -3.69 -20.77 -23.18
CA SER A 9 -3.73 -22.24 -23.30
C SER A 9 -2.50 -22.90 -22.68
N GLU A 10 -1.31 -22.30 -22.86
CA GLU A 10 -0.07 -22.78 -22.23
C GLU A 10 -0.15 -22.68 -20.70
N ASN A 11 -0.80 -21.63 -20.20
CA ASN A 11 -1.01 -21.38 -18.77
C ASN A 11 -2.30 -22.02 -18.22
N LYS A 12 -2.99 -22.86 -19.00
CA LYS A 12 -4.21 -23.60 -18.62
C LYS A 12 -5.32 -22.72 -18.03
N THR A 13 -5.53 -21.53 -18.58
CA THR A 13 -6.52 -20.56 -18.11
C THR A 13 -7.46 -20.10 -19.24
N THR A 14 -8.52 -19.36 -18.88
CA THR A 14 -9.48 -18.77 -19.83
C THR A 14 -9.65 -17.29 -19.54
N VAL A 15 -10.07 -16.51 -20.55
CA VAL A 15 -10.34 -15.07 -20.40
C VAL A 15 -11.32 -14.80 -19.25
N LYS A 16 -12.37 -15.61 -19.11
CA LYS A 16 -13.35 -15.46 -18.02
C LYS A 16 -12.68 -15.65 -16.65
N THR A 17 -11.81 -16.64 -16.52
CA THR A 17 -11.06 -16.89 -15.28
C THR A 17 -10.14 -15.72 -14.96
N GLU A 18 -9.38 -15.23 -15.93
CA GLU A 18 -8.46 -14.10 -15.76
C GLU A 18 -9.19 -12.81 -15.38
N VAL A 19 -10.35 -12.53 -15.98
CA VAL A 19 -11.16 -11.34 -15.63
C VAL A 19 -11.68 -11.43 -14.19
N VAL A 20 -12.20 -12.59 -13.78
CA VAL A 20 -12.66 -12.79 -12.40
C VAL A 20 -11.49 -12.69 -11.42
N ALA A 21 -10.33 -13.24 -11.78
CA ALA A 21 -9.11 -13.15 -11.00
C ALA A 21 -8.64 -11.69 -10.85
N GLY A 22 -8.60 -10.92 -11.93
CA GLY A 22 -8.18 -9.51 -11.91
C GLY A 22 -9.11 -8.66 -11.06
N LEU A 23 -10.42 -8.81 -11.24
CA LEU A 23 -11.41 -8.16 -10.37
C LEU A 23 -11.26 -8.55 -8.90
N THR A 24 -10.93 -9.82 -8.62
CA THR A 24 -10.69 -10.28 -7.24
C THR A 24 -9.45 -9.60 -6.66
N THR A 25 -8.33 -9.58 -7.40
CA THR A 25 -7.11 -8.88 -7.01
C THR A 25 -7.37 -7.41 -6.76
N PHE A 26 -8.02 -6.72 -7.71
CA PHE A 26 -8.40 -5.31 -7.60
C PHE A 26 -9.22 -5.04 -6.34
N MET A 27 -10.25 -5.86 -6.08
CA MET A 27 -11.08 -5.71 -4.88
C MET A 27 -10.28 -5.89 -3.58
N THR A 28 -9.30 -6.79 -3.56
CA THR A 28 -8.45 -6.99 -2.37
C THR A 28 -7.41 -5.90 -2.17
N MET A 29 -6.96 -5.25 -3.25
CA MET A 29 -5.93 -4.21 -3.18
C MET A 29 -6.49 -2.78 -3.14
N ALA A 30 -7.77 -2.58 -3.45
CA ALA A 30 -8.40 -1.27 -3.57
C ALA A 30 -8.23 -0.35 -2.34
N TYR A 31 -7.99 -0.91 -1.16
CA TYR A 31 -7.71 -0.13 0.05
C TYR A 31 -6.46 0.75 -0.11
N ILE A 32 -5.47 0.37 -0.93
CA ILE A 32 -4.21 1.11 -1.12
C ILE A 32 -4.45 2.50 -1.68
N ILE A 33 -5.52 2.66 -2.46
CA ILE A 33 -5.93 3.91 -3.10
C ILE A 33 -6.16 5.00 -2.03
N ALA A 34 -6.71 4.65 -0.87
CA ALA A 34 -6.93 5.58 0.23
C ALA A 34 -5.83 5.47 1.30
N LEU A 35 -5.31 4.27 1.56
CA LEU A 35 -4.37 4.06 2.66
C LEU A 35 -3.00 4.66 2.38
N ASN A 36 -2.47 4.54 1.14
CA ASN A 36 -1.18 5.10 0.80
C ASN A 36 -1.14 6.64 0.96
N PRO A 37 -2.07 7.42 0.36
CA PRO A 37 -2.08 8.86 0.56
C PRO A 37 -2.33 9.25 2.02
N ASN A 38 -3.17 8.54 2.76
CA ASN A 38 -3.32 8.78 4.20
C ASN A 38 -1.99 8.61 4.94
N LEU A 39 -1.29 7.49 4.72
CA LEU A 39 -0.04 7.21 5.41
C LEU A 39 1.05 8.22 5.06
N LEU A 40 1.17 8.57 3.78
CA LEU A 40 2.20 9.47 3.26
C LEU A 40 1.94 10.96 3.55
N THR A 41 0.78 11.32 4.09
CA THR A 41 0.41 12.71 4.42
C THR A 41 0.03 12.90 5.88
N GLY A 42 0.39 11.94 6.75
CA GLY A 42 0.04 12.02 8.17
C GLY A 42 -1.47 12.04 8.40
N PHE A 43 -2.21 11.20 7.67
CA PHE A 43 -3.67 11.13 7.65
C PHE A 43 -4.34 12.45 7.25
N GLY A 44 -3.77 13.13 6.25
CA GLY A 44 -4.28 14.40 5.72
C GLY A 44 -3.82 15.63 6.51
N ALA A 45 -2.99 15.47 7.54
CA ALA A 45 -2.40 16.58 8.30
C ALA A 45 -1.54 17.50 7.41
N GLU A 46 -0.89 16.94 6.40
CA GLU A 46 0.03 17.66 5.51
C GLU A 46 -0.66 18.34 4.31
N GLY A 47 -1.99 18.38 4.32
CA GLY A 47 -2.81 19.13 3.37
C GLY A 47 -3.43 18.29 2.25
N GLN A 48 -4.58 18.77 1.76
CA GLN A 48 -5.39 18.09 0.74
C GLN A 48 -4.69 18.03 -0.62
N ASP A 49 -3.93 19.07 -1.00
CA ASP A 49 -3.17 19.08 -2.26
C ASP A 49 -2.19 17.89 -2.34
N LEU A 50 -1.44 17.63 -1.25
CA LEU A 50 -0.50 16.51 -1.21
C LEU A 50 -1.24 15.18 -1.21
N TRP A 51 -2.33 15.06 -0.44
CA TRP A 51 -3.14 13.85 -0.39
C TRP A 51 -3.69 13.48 -1.77
N ASN A 52 -4.29 14.46 -2.46
CA ASN A 52 -4.81 14.31 -3.82
C ASN A 52 -3.72 13.94 -4.82
N GLY A 53 -2.55 14.58 -4.71
CA GLY A 53 -1.38 14.29 -5.55
C GLY A 53 -0.88 12.87 -5.37
N VAL A 54 -0.75 12.39 -4.14
CA VAL A 54 -0.29 11.04 -3.81
C VAL A 54 -1.34 9.99 -4.18
N PHE A 55 -2.63 10.28 -3.99
CA PHE A 55 -3.74 9.41 -4.43
C PHE A 55 -3.64 9.11 -5.94
N LEU A 56 -3.47 10.16 -6.75
CA LEU A 56 -3.39 10.02 -8.20
C LEU A 56 -2.07 9.36 -8.63
N ALA A 57 -0.96 9.74 -7.99
CA ALA A 57 0.34 9.10 -8.20
C ALA A 57 0.31 7.59 -7.92
N THR A 58 -0.34 7.20 -6.82
CA THR A 58 -0.55 5.79 -6.45
C THR A 58 -1.24 5.03 -7.57
N CYS A 59 -2.35 5.56 -8.09
CA CYS A 59 -3.12 4.91 -9.15
C CYS A 59 -2.31 4.79 -10.45
N ILE A 60 -1.65 5.87 -10.88
CA ILE A 60 -0.90 5.90 -12.14
C ILE A 60 0.35 5.01 -12.06
N ALA A 61 1.12 5.11 -10.99
CA ALA A 61 2.33 4.31 -10.80
C ALA A 61 2.00 2.81 -10.68
N SER A 62 0.94 2.46 -9.95
CA SER A 62 0.44 1.08 -9.86
C SER A 62 0.02 0.55 -11.23
N ALA A 63 -0.69 1.36 -12.02
CA ALA A 63 -1.09 0.97 -13.37
C ALA A 63 0.12 0.73 -14.28
N ILE A 64 1.09 1.64 -14.30
CA ILE A 64 2.33 1.50 -15.10
C ILE A 64 3.09 0.23 -14.68
N GLY A 65 3.32 0.08 -13.38
CA GLY A 65 4.01 -1.08 -12.84
C GLY A 65 3.30 -2.40 -13.17
N THR A 66 1.98 -2.43 -12.98
CA THR A 66 1.17 -3.61 -13.28
C THR A 66 1.15 -3.95 -14.76
N PHE A 67 1.09 -2.95 -15.66
CA PHE A 67 1.24 -3.20 -17.09
C PHE A 67 2.62 -3.73 -17.45
N CYS A 68 3.69 -3.20 -16.85
CA CYS A 68 5.03 -3.76 -17.02
C CYS A 68 5.07 -5.23 -16.59
N MET A 69 4.52 -5.57 -15.42
CA MET A 69 4.45 -6.95 -14.94
C MET A 69 3.65 -7.86 -15.89
N ALA A 70 2.53 -7.35 -16.41
CA ALA A 70 1.68 -8.09 -17.34
C ALA A 70 2.36 -8.37 -18.68
N PHE A 71 3.08 -7.41 -19.26
CA PHE A 71 3.64 -7.54 -20.60
C PHE A 71 5.09 -8.05 -20.61
N LEU A 72 5.89 -7.74 -19.60
CA LEU A 72 7.28 -8.19 -19.50
C LEU A 72 7.37 -9.60 -18.91
N ALA A 73 6.72 -9.83 -17.76
CA ALA A 73 6.82 -11.10 -17.04
C ALA A 73 5.67 -12.07 -17.34
N ASN A 74 4.56 -11.57 -17.91
CA ASN A 74 3.33 -12.33 -18.13
C ASN A 74 2.85 -13.06 -16.86
N LYS A 75 2.85 -12.35 -15.72
CA LYS A 75 2.41 -12.88 -14.42
C LYS A 75 1.14 -12.21 -13.93
N PRO A 76 0.28 -12.93 -13.19
CA PRO A 76 -0.99 -12.43 -12.65
C PRO A 76 -0.80 -11.58 -11.39
N PHE A 77 0.30 -10.83 -11.32
CA PHE A 77 0.68 -10.08 -10.13
C PHE A 77 0.43 -8.60 -10.39
N ALA A 78 -0.35 -8.00 -9.51
CA ALA A 78 -0.56 -6.57 -9.53
C ALA A 78 0.52 -5.88 -8.69
N MET A 79 0.90 -4.68 -9.12
CA MET A 79 1.93 -3.89 -8.47
C MET A 79 1.33 -2.62 -7.88
N ALA A 80 1.75 -2.27 -6.67
CA ALA A 80 1.29 -1.08 -5.95
C ALA A 80 2.36 -0.62 -4.95
N PRO A 81 2.23 0.58 -4.35
CA PRO A 81 3.17 1.04 -3.33
C PRO A 81 3.31 0.04 -2.18
N GLY A 82 4.54 -0.43 -1.93
CA GLY A 82 4.81 -1.45 -0.91
C GLY A 82 4.56 -0.90 0.48
N MET A 83 3.60 -1.46 1.22
CA MET A 83 3.13 -0.86 2.46
C MET A 83 4.22 -0.70 3.53
N GLY A 84 5.20 -1.59 3.59
CA GLY A 84 6.38 -1.42 4.45
C GLY A 84 7.28 -0.27 4.04
N LEU A 85 7.55 -0.18 2.74
CA LEU A 85 8.33 0.91 2.15
C LEU A 85 7.63 2.26 2.32
N ASN A 86 6.30 2.30 2.22
CA ASN A 86 5.51 3.51 2.44
C ASN A 86 5.64 4.00 3.89
N SER A 87 5.53 3.08 4.87
CA SER A 87 5.76 3.40 6.28
C SER A 87 7.16 3.93 6.53
N PHE A 88 8.17 3.27 5.99
CA PHE A 88 9.55 3.72 6.12
C PHE A 88 9.76 5.08 5.44
N PHE A 89 9.17 5.30 4.27
CA PHE A 89 9.20 6.58 3.55
C PHE A 89 8.60 7.71 4.38
N ALA A 90 7.42 7.52 4.98
CA ALA A 90 6.80 8.55 5.83
C ALA A 90 7.69 8.92 7.03
N VAL A 91 8.34 7.94 7.65
CA VAL A 91 9.32 8.17 8.73
C VAL A 91 10.53 8.94 8.23
N VAL A 92 11.07 8.59 7.07
CA VAL A 92 12.21 9.29 6.46
C VAL A 92 11.85 10.74 6.15
N VAL A 93 10.68 11.01 5.59
CA VAL A 93 10.22 12.39 5.34
C VAL A 93 10.16 13.19 6.64
N GLY A 94 9.55 12.64 7.70
CA GLY A 94 9.48 13.29 9.01
C GLY A 94 10.88 13.56 9.61
N ASN A 95 11.82 12.64 9.44
CA ASN A 95 13.21 12.84 9.87
C ASN A 95 13.91 13.94 9.07
N ILE A 96 13.69 14.02 7.75
CA ILE A 96 14.24 15.10 6.92
C ILE A 96 13.67 16.44 7.40
N VAL A 97 12.38 16.55 7.68
CA VAL A 97 11.76 17.76 8.26
C VAL A 97 12.48 18.15 9.55
N ALA A 98 12.62 17.21 10.49
CA ALA A 98 13.25 17.46 11.79
C ALA A 98 14.73 17.89 11.69
N MET A 99 15.46 17.32 10.74
CA MET A 99 16.90 17.59 10.57
C MET A 99 17.20 18.87 9.78
N THR A 100 16.37 19.21 8.79
CA THR A 100 16.64 20.30 7.85
C THR A 100 15.80 21.55 8.14
N GLY A 101 14.71 21.42 8.90
CA GLY A 101 13.74 22.49 9.13
C GLY A 101 12.90 22.86 7.90
N MET A 102 12.97 22.08 6.83
CA MET A 102 12.15 22.28 5.62
C MET A 102 10.68 21.95 5.87
N THR A 103 9.81 22.42 4.98
CA THR A 103 8.39 22.02 5.01
C THR A 103 8.25 20.54 4.66
N TYR A 104 7.18 19.89 5.14
CA TYR A 104 6.91 18.49 4.83
C TYR A 104 6.90 18.22 3.33
N VAL A 105 6.28 19.10 2.53
CA VAL A 105 6.22 18.95 1.06
C VAL A 105 7.61 18.99 0.43
N ALA A 106 8.51 19.88 0.87
CA ALA A 106 9.87 19.93 0.36
C ALA A 106 10.67 18.68 0.78
N SER A 107 10.54 18.25 2.03
CA SER A 107 11.14 17.00 2.52
C SER A 107 10.60 15.76 1.79
N PHE A 108 9.31 15.76 1.44
CA PHE A 108 8.68 14.72 0.63
C PHE A 108 9.31 14.67 -0.76
N GLN A 109 9.44 15.82 -1.42
CA GLN A 109 10.08 15.94 -2.74
C GLN A 109 11.57 15.56 -2.72
N ALA A 110 12.27 15.80 -1.61
CA ALA A 110 13.64 15.34 -1.40
C ALA A 110 13.70 13.81 -1.20
N ALA A 111 12.73 13.23 -0.49
CA ALA A 111 12.61 11.78 -0.35
C ALA A 111 12.25 11.09 -1.68
N LEU A 112 11.46 11.72 -2.55
CA LEU A 112 11.21 11.20 -3.91
C LEU A 112 12.51 11.08 -4.74
N VAL A 113 13.50 11.95 -4.51
CA VAL A 113 14.82 11.82 -5.15
C VAL A 113 15.54 10.54 -4.70
N ILE A 114 15.42 10.17 -3.41
CA ILE A 114 15.98 8.92 -2.88
C ILE A 114 15.37 7.72 -3.60
N ILE A 115 14.04 7.69 -3.75
CA ILE A 115 13.32 6.62 -4.44
C ILE A 115 13.63 6.59 -5.95
N LEU A 116 13.80 7.74 -6.58
CA LEU A 116 14.23 7.80 -7.98
C LEU A 116 15.61 7.17 -8.18
N LEU A 117 16.57 7.52 -7.32
CA LEU A 117 17.93 6.99 -7.37
C LEU A 117 17.97 5.49 -7.06
N GLU A 118 17.17 5.04 -6.10
CA GLU A 118 16.94 3.63 -5.80
C GLU A 118 16.40 2.89 -7.03
N GLY A 119 15.31 3.36 -7.64
CA GLY A 119 14.72 2.74 -8.83
C GLY A 119 15.70 2.66 -10.01
N ILE A 120 16.48 3.72 -10.24
CA ILE A 120 17.56 3.72 -11.25
C ILE A 120 18.60 2.65 -10.92
N LEU A 121 19.04 2.56 -9.66
CA LEU A 121 19.99 1.53 -9.22
C LEU A 121 19.41 0.14 -9.47
N PHE A 122 18.11 -0.10 -9.19
CA PHE A 122 17.49 -1.38 -9.47
C PHE A 122 17.36 -1.73 -10.93
N VAL A 123 17.12 -0.77 -11.82
CA VAL A 123 17.17 -1.03 -13.26
C VAL A 123 18.57 -1.53 -13.63
N PHE A 124 19.63 -0.88 -13.15
CA PHE A 124 21.00 -1.37 -13.38
C PHE A 124 21.22 -2.77 -12.80
N LEU A 125 20.87 -3.00 -11.54
CA LEU A 125 21.04 -4.31 -10.89
C LEU A 125 20.23 -5.42 -11.56
N SER A 126 19.06 -5.10 -12.13
CA SER A 126 18.21 -6.05 -12.87
C SER A 126 18.80 -6.37 -14.24
N ILE A 127 19.35 -5.38 -14.95
CA ILE A 127 20.01 -5.59 -16.25
C ILE A 127 21.24 -6.51 -16.09
N PHE A 128 22.03 -6.32 -15.04
CA PHE A 128 23.22 -7.11 -14.74
C PHE A 128 22.94 -8.47 -14.03
N ASN A 129 21.67 -8.87 -13.89
CA ASN A 129 21.23 -10.10 -13.21
C ASN A 129 21.73 -10.22 -11.76
N VAL A 130 21.99 -9.10 -11.08
CA VAL A 130 22.46 -9.10 -9.70
C VAL A 130 21.29 -9.44 -8.76
N ARG A 131 20.10 -8.85 -8.99
CA ARG A 131 18.90 -9.11 -8.16
C ARG A 131 18.52 -10.60 -8.18
N GLU A 132 18.53 -11.23 -9.34
CA GLU A 132 18.20 -12.65 -9.51
C GLU A 132 19.17 -13.55 -8.72
N LYS A 133 20.48 -13.31 -8.83
CA LYS A 133 21.49 -14.05 -8.05
C LYS A 133 21.36 -13.85 -6.54
N ILE A 134 20.94 -12.66 -6.10
CA ILE A 134 20.67 -12.42 -4.68
C ILE A 134 19.48 -13.27 -4.23
N VAL A 135 18.41 -13.39 -5.03
CA VAL A 135 17.28 -14.26 -4.72
C VAL A 135 17.71 -15.71 -4.57
N GLU A 136 18.45 -16.22 -5.55
CA GLU A 136 18.93 -17.62 -5.58
C GLU A 136 19.82 -17.94 -4.38
N ALA A 137 20.57 -16.95 -3.87
CA ALA A 137 21.42 -17.08 -2.70
C ALA A 137 20.63 -17.14 -1.38
N ILE A 138 19.37 -16.69 -1.34
CA ILE A 138 18.55 -16.69 -0.12
C ILE A 138 17.93 -18.09 0.08
N PRO A 139 18.23 -18.77 1.21
CA PRO A 139 17.62 -20.06 1.52
C PRO A 139 16.09 -19.99 1.53
N LEU A 140 15.43 -21.05 1.07
CA LEU A 140 13.96 -21.12 1.00
C LEU A 140 13.29 -20.82 2.35
N GLY A 141 13.88 -21.28 3.46
CA GLY A 141 13.37 -21.00 4.81
C GLY A 141 13.33 -19.50 5.14
N ILE A 142 14.31 -18.72 4.68
CA ILE A 142 14.29 -17.26 4.81
C ILE A 142 13.22 -16.67 3.90
N ARG A 143 13.17 -17.08 2.62
CA ARG A 143 12.18 -16.59 1.64
C ARG A 143 10.74 -16.76 2.15
N LEU A 144 10.42 -17.92 2.72
CA LEU A 144 9.10 -18.20 3.30
C LEU A 144 8.80 -17.39 4.56
N GLY A 145 9.83 -17.00 5.32
CA GLY A 145 9.70 -16.16 6.52
C GLY A 145 9.45 -14.68 6.22
N ILE A 146 9.76 -14.20 5.01
CA ILE A 146 9.57 -12.78 4.64
C ILE A 146 8.07 -12.41 4.64
N SER A 147 7.23 -13.24 4.01
CA SER A 147 5.78 -12.98 3.91
C SER A 147 5.07 -12.82 5.27
N PRO A 148 5.21 -13.74 6.26
CA PRO A 148 4.59 -13.55 7.58
C PRO A 148 5.19 -12.37 8.36
N ALA A 149 6.47 -12.04 8.17
CA ALA A 149 7.07 -10.86 8.80
C ALA A 149 6.44 -9.55 8.28
N ILE A 150 6.27 -9.43 6.96
CA ILE A 150 5.55 -8.30 6.34
C ILE A 150 4.12 -8.24 6.88
N GLY A 151 3.41 -9.38 6.92
CA GLY A 151 2.05 -9.45 7.45
C GLY A 151 1.94 -8.98 8.90
N LEU A 152 2.87 -9.39 9.78
CA LEU A 152 2.91 -8.95 11.18
C LEU A 152 3.19 -7.44 11.31
N MET A 153 4.04 -6.89 10.44
CA MET A 153 4.30 -5.45 10.41
C MET A 153 3.05 -4.67 9.95
N LEU A 154 2.33 -5.13 8.92
CA LEU A 154 1.07 -4.52 8.48
C LEU A 154 -0.01 -4.60 9.55
N MET A 155 -0.09 -5.73 10.25
CA MET A 155 -0.96 -5.88 11.41
C MET A 155 -0.62 -4.86 12.50
N ASN A 156 0.67 -4.66 12.80
CA ASN A 156 1.12 -3.65 13.75
C ASN A 156 0.71 -2.22 13.32
N ILE A 157 0.85 -1.86 12.05
CA ILE A 157 0.41 -0.56 11.53
C ILE A 157 -1.13 -0.40 11.62
N GLY A 158 -1.88 -1.43 11.24
CA GLY A 158 -3.34 -1.42 11.29
C GLY A 158 -3.88 -1.31 12.72
N LEU A 159 -3.38 -2.12 13.66
CA LEU A 159 -3.82 -2.11 15.05
C LEU A 159 -3.30 -0.86 15.79
N GLY A 160 -2.08 -0.42 15.49
CA GLY A 160 -1.44 0.73 16.12
C GLY A 160 -1.95 2.04 15.52
N SER A 161 -1.36 2.46 14.40
CA SER A 161 -1.55 3.81 13.85
C SER A 161 -2.93 4.05 13.24
N ASN A 162 -3.54 3.08 12.54
CA ASN A 162 -4.82 3.32 11.89
C ASN A 162 -5.99 3.38 12.88
N VAL A 163 -6.09 2.37 13.76
CA VAL A 163 -7.26 2.25 14.65
C VAL A 163 -6.99 2.78 16.07
N GLY A 164 -5.73 2.90 16.47
CA GLY A 164 -5.36 3.42 17.80
C GLY A 164 -5.59 2.41 18.92
N ILE A 165 -5.29 1.13 18.73
CA ILE A 165 -5.52 0.13 19.80
C ILE A 165 -4.55 0.33 20.97
N TYR A 166 -3.27 0.55 20.67
CA TYR A 166 -2.19 0.68 21.66
C TYR A 166 -1.22 1.85 21.38
N ALA A 167 -1.38 2.58 20.28
CA ALA A 167 -0.55 3.72 19.90
C ALA A 167 -1.44 4.92 19.52
N GLU A 168 -0.96 6.13 19.77
CA GLU A 168 -1.55 7.37 19.24
C GLU A 168 -1.40 7.41 17.70
N GLY A 169 -2.45 7.78 16.96
CA GLY A 169 -2.37 7.83 15.48
C GLY A 169 -3.68 7.88 14.69
N ASN A 170 -4.84 7.81 15.34
CA ASN A 170 -6.15 7.67 14.70
C ASN A 170 -6.69 8.95 14.03
N GLY A 171 -5.87 10.01 13.88
CA GLY A 171 -6.23 11.23 13.12
C GLY A 171 -7.36 12.07 13.72
N PHE A 172 -7.84 11.75 14.93
CA PHE A 172 -8.89 12.49 15.61
C PHE A 172 -8.35 13.71 16.37
N ALA A 173 -9.16 14.76 16.46
CA ALA A 173 -8.83 15.98 17.22
C ALA A 173 -8.50 15.70 18.70
N THR A 174 -9.10 14.64 19.27
CA THR A 174 -8.75 14.08 20.58
C THR A 174 -8.31 12.62 20.39
N PRO A 175 -7.00 12.35 20.29
CA PRO A 175 -6.49 11.00 20.15
C PRO A 175 -6.91 10.13 21.33
N PHE A 176 -7.23 8.86 21.05
CA PHE A 176 -7.60 7.89 22.07
C PHE A 176 -6.96 6.53 21.78
N TYR A 177 -6.82 5.73 22.83
CA TYR A 177 -6.31 4.38 22.80
C TYR A 177 -7.42 3.39 23.15
N VAL A 178 -7.80 2.49 22.25
CA VAL A 178 -8.92 1.57 22.49
C VAL A 178 -8.69 0.73 23.76
N MET A 179 -7.48 0.22 23.97
CA MET A 179 -7.20 -0.60 25.17
C MET A 179 -7.27 0.20 26.48
N ARG A 180 -6.83 1.45 26.49
CA ARG A 180 -6.81 2.30 27.70
C ARG A 180 -8.15 2.99 27.93
N ASP A 181 -8.70 3.60 26.90
CA ASP A 181 -9.81 4.56 26.96
C ASP A 181 -11.18 3.92 26.72
N PHE A 182 -11.25 2.78 26.01
CA PHE A 182 -12.51 2.04 25.85
C PHE A 182 -12.59 0.84 26.81
N PHE A 183 -11.57 -0.03 26.82
CA PHE A 183 -11.58 -1.23 27.67
C PHE A 183 -11.07 -0.97 29.10
N GLY A 184 -10.08 -0.07 29.28
CA GLY A 184 -9.50 0.27 30.58
C GLY A 184 -10.31 1.31 31.38
N ALA A 185 -11.32 1.89 30.76
CA ALA A 185 -12.23 2.86 31.35
C ALA A 185 -13.12 2.26 32.44
N LEU A 186 -12.72 2.36 33.70
CA LEU A 186 -13.54 1.89 34.83
C LEU A 186 -14.80 2.76 35.05
N THR A 187 -14.79 4.02 34.59
CA THR A 187 -15.91 4.96 34.75
C THR A 187 -16.16 5.77 33.46
N PRO A 188 -17.19 5.44 32.67
CA PRO A 188 -17.49 6.11 31.41
C PRO A 188 -17.72 7.63 31.53
N SER A 189 -18.31 8.09 32.63
CA SER A 189 -18.59 9.52 32.87
C SER A 189 -17.34 10.38 33.06
N TYR A 190 -16.25 9.81 33.58
CA TYR A 190 -14.97 10.52 33.73
C TYR A 190 -14.28 10.75 32.38
N LEU A 191 -14.35 9.77 31.48
CA LEU A 191 -13.84 9.89 30.12
C LEU A 191 -14.66 10.85 29.27
N GLN A 192 -15.98 10.80 29.39
CA GLN A 192 -16.86 11.78 28.73
C GLN A 192 -16.55 13.22 29.19
N GLY A 193 -16.23 13.42 30.48
CA GLY A 193 -15.82 14.72 31.00
C GLY A 193 -14.46 15.22 30.47
N ASN A 194 -13.52 14.31 30.19
CA ASN A 194 -12.18 14.69 29.69
C ASN A 194 -12.09 14.80 28.16
N MET A 195 -12.84 13.98 27.42
CA MET A 195 -12.83 13.94 25.95
C MET A 195 -13.93 14.81 25.31
N GLY A 196 -14.91 15.23 26.11
CA GLY A 196 -16.13 15.88 25.63
C GLY A 196 -17.08 14.88 24.95
N ASP A 197 -18.34 15.29 24.79
CA ASP A 197 -19.41 14.44 24.25
C ASP A 197 -19.10 13.93 22.83
N VAL A 198 -18.53 14.80 21.99
CA VAL A 198 -18.19 14.47 20.60
C VAL A 198 -17.01 13.50 20.53
N GLY A 199 -15.97 13.70 21.34
CA GLY A 199 -14.80 12.81 21.37
C GLY A 199 -15.17 11.41 21.89
N PHE A 200 -16.02 11.35 22.93
CA PHE A 200 -16.52 10.10 23.47
C PHE A 200 -17.41 9.33 22.48
N ALA A 201 -18.35 10.02 21.82
CA ALA A 201 -19.20 9.41 20.80
C ALA A 201 -18.39 8.92 19.59
N THR A 202 -17.38 9.68 19.16
CA THR A 202 -16.48 9.31 18.05
C THR A 202 -15.66 8.07 18.39
N MET A 203 -15.15 7.96 19.62
CA MET A 203 -14.45 6.78 20.11
C MET A 203 -15.35 5.54 20.06
N ILE A 204 -16.55 5.61 20.64
CA ILE A 204 -17.49 4.47 20.65
C ILE A 204 -17.82 4.05 19.23
N LEU A 205 -18.16 5.01 18.36
CA LEU A 205 -18.51 4.73 16.98
C LEU A 205 -17.37 3.98 16.27
N THR A 206 -16.14 4.46 16.42
CA THR A 206 -14.94 3.85 15.81
C THR A 206 -14.66 2.44 16.31
N VAL A 207 -14.82 2.19 17.62
CA VAL A 207 -14.63 0.85 18.20
C VAL A 207 -15.71 -0.11 17.71
N VAL A 208 -16.97 0.34 17.67
CA VAL A 208 -18.10 -0.48 17.19
C VAL A 208 -17.93 -0.83 15.72
N THR A 209 -17.56 0.13 14.86
CA THR A 209 -17.32 -0.14 13.43
C THR A 209 -16.10 -1.04 13.20
N MET A 210 -15.04 -0.91 14.00
CA MET A 210 -13.90 -1.82 13.95
C MET A 210 -14.34 -3.27 14.19
N PHE A 211 -15.08 -3.54 15.27
CA PHE A 211 -15.55 -4.90 15.57
C PHE A 211 -16.53 -5.42 14.53
N ILE A 212 -17.50 -4.61 14.10
CA ILE A 212 -18.47 -5.02 13.07
C ILE A 212 -17.75 -5.35 11.76
N GLY A 213 -16.80 -4.51 11.33
CA GLY A 213 -15.98 -4.77 10.16
C GLY A 213 -15.20 -6.09 10.29
N LEU A 214 -14.46 -6.27 11.39
CA LEU A 214 -13.69 -7.48 11.64
C LEU A 214 -14.57 -8.74 11.62
N PHE A 215 -15.68 -8.74 12.36
CA PHE A 215 -16.58 -9.90 12.41
C PHE A 215 -17.29 -10.15 11.08
N ALA A 216 -17.61 -9.12 10.30
CA ALA A 216 -18.13 -9.26 8.96
C ALA A 216 -17.11 -9.95 8.03
N ILE A 217 -15.85 -9.52 8.07
CA ILE A 217 -14.75 -10.16 7.31
C ILE A 217 -14.64 -11.64 7.71
N LEU A 218 -14.58 -11.94 9.01
CA LEU A 218 -14.43 -13.30 9.51
C LEU A 218 -15.62 -14.19 9.12
N ALA A 219 -16.85 -13.68 9.22
CA ALA A 219 -18.06 -14.40 8.84
C ALA A 219 -18.07 -14.75 7.34
N MET A 220 -17.74 -13.77 6.48
CA MET A 220 -17.70 -13.98 5.03
C MET A 220 -16.50 -14.85 4.60
N ALA A 221 -15.35 -14.69 5.25
CA ALA A 221 -14.17 -15.52 5.01
C ALA A 221 -14.46 -17.00 5.37
N LYS A 222 -15.18 -17.25 6.48
CA LYS A 222 -15.62 -18.60 6.86
C LYS A 222 -16.59 -19.20 5.82
N GLN A 223 -17.39 -18.37 5.16
CA GLN A 223 -18.31 -18.80 4.09
C GLN A 223 -17.62 -18.97 2.72
N GLY A 224 -16.32 -18.70 2.61
CA GLY A 224 -15.57 -18.82 1.36
C GLY A 224 -15.93 -17.76 0.31
N ILE A 225 -16.51 -16.62 0.73
CA ILE A 225 -16.86 -15.53 -0.17
C ILE A 225 -15.58 -14.80 -0.58
N LYS A 226 -15.30 -14.77 -1.89
CA LYS A 226 -14.18 -14.03 -2.48
C LYS A 226 -14.42 -12.52 -2.28
N GLY A 227 -13.41 -11.79 -1.81
CA GLY A 227 -13.53 -10.35 -1.50
C GLY A 227 -14.13 -10.05 -0.12
N SER A 228 -14.11 -11.00 0.82
CA SER A 228 -14.60 -10.84 2.21
C SER A 228 -14.06 -9.57 2.90
N VAL A 229 -12.78 -9.24 2.66
CA VAL A 229 -12.15 -8.02 3.18
C VAL A 229 -12.84 -6.76 2.66
N LEU A 230 -13.05 -6.64 1.34
CA LEU A 230 -13.70 -5.48 0.73
C LEU A 230 -15.14 -5.30 1.21
N PHE A 231 -15.93 -6.39 1.22
CA PHE A 231 -17.31 -6.31 1.72
C PHE A 231 -17.35 -5.95 3.19
N GLY A 232 -16.40 -6.44 4.00
CA GLY A 232 -16.29 -6.08 5.41
C GLY A 232 -15.96 -4.60 5.61
N MET A 233 -15.04 -4.06 4.81
CA MET A 233 -14.74 -2.62 4.79
C MET A 233 -15.94 -1.78 4.37
N LEU A 234 -16.72 -2.24 3.40
CA LEU A 234 -17.93 -1.56 2.94
C LEU A 234 -19.01 -1.56 4.03
N ILE A 235 -19.25 -2.70 4.68
CA ILE A 235 -20.17 -2.81 5.82
C ILE A 235 -19.73 -1.89 6.95
N ALA A 236 -18.45 -1.91 7.33
CA ALA A 236 -17.91 -1.03 8.36
C ALA A 236 -18.08 0.46 8.00
N SER A 237 -17.82 0.82 6.74
CA SER A 237 -18.02 2.19 6.23
C SER A 237 -19.48 2.63 6.33
N VAL A 238 -20.42 1.78 5.91
CA VAL A 238 -21.86 2.09 5.98
C VAL A 238 -22.31 2.27 7.44
N VAL A 239 -21.87 1.41 8.35
CA VAL A 239 -22.18 1.55 9.77
C VAL A 239 -21.58 2.83 10.34
N TYR A 240 -20.36 3.19 9.95
CA TYR A 240 -19.72 4.44 10.36
C TYR A 240 -20.51 5.65 9.86
N TRP A 241 -20.95 5.67 8.60
CA TRP A 241 -21.74 6.76 8.03
C TRP A 241 -23.08 6.93 8.73
N ILE A 242 -23.79 5.82 8.98
CA ILE A 242 -25.07 5.84 9.71
C ILE A 242 -24.84 6.39 11.13
N GLY A 243 -23.80 5.93 11.82
CA GLY A 243 -23.50 6.40 13.17
C GLY A 243 -23.02 7.85 13.21
N SER A 244 -22.26 8.29 12.22
CA SER A 244 -21.84 9.70 12.09
C SER A 244 -23.02 10.62 11.89
N PHE A 245 -23.99 10.23 11.06
CA PHE A 245 -25.21 10.99 10.85
C PHE A 245 -26.12 10.97 12.09
N ALA A 246 -26.28 9.82 12.75
CA ALA A 246 -27.25 9.64 13.84
C ALA A 246 -26.75 10.11 15.21
N PHE A 247 -25.44 10.03 15.49
CA PHE A 247 -24.88 10.30 16.81
C PHE A 247 -23.91 11.50 16.84
N LEU A 248 -23.34 11.88 15.70
CA LEU A 248 -22.38 13.00 15.61
C LEU A 248 -22.97 14.20 14.86
N ASP A 249 -24.24 14.15 14.44
CA ASP A 249 -24.95 15.15 13.62
C ASP A 249 -24.13 15.70 12.43
N THR A 250 -23.16 14.91 11.97
CA THR A 250 -22.22 15.29 10.91
C THR A 250 -22.60 14.55 9.65
N ASN A 251 -22.82 15.30 8.57
CA ASN A 251 -23.14 14.72 7.28
C ASN A 251 -21.89 13.99 6.74
N PRO A 252 -21.90 12.65 6.65
CA PRO A 252 -20.75 11.88 6.18
C PRO A 252 -20.45 12.12 4.70
N PHE A 253 -21.41 12.66 3.93
CA PHE A 253 -21.28 12.99 2.52
C PHE A 253 -21.05 14.47 2.27
N ALA A 254 -20.76 15.28 3.30
CA ALA A 254 -20.45 16.70 3.12
C ALA A 254 -19.27 16.92 2.15
N SER A 255 -18.27 16.05 2.18
CA SER A 255 -17.13 16.06 1.25
C SER A 255 -17.54 15.76 -0.21
N LEU A 256 -18.67 15.08 -0.42
CA LEU A 256 -19.19 14.75 -1.75
C LEU A 256 -19.81 15.97 -2.45
N ALA A 257 -20.27 16.97 -1.70
CA ALA A 257 -20.81 18.20 -2.26
C ALA A 257 -19.74 19.04 -2.99
N THR A 258 -18.49 18.92 -2.57
CA THR A 258 -17.31 19.53 -3.21
C THR A 258 -16.49 18.53 -4.02
N ALA A 259 -16.91 17.26 -4.08
CA ALA A 259 -16.16 16.24 -4.79
C ALA A 259 -16.26 16.44 -6.29
N SER A 260 -15.11 16.50 -6.93
CA SER A 260 -15.00 16.47 -8.38
C SER A 260 -14.73 15.03 -8.82
N PHE A 261 -15.47 14.56 -9.82
CA PHE A 261 -15.15 13.30 -10.52
C PHE A 261 -13.97 13.47 -11.49
N LEU A 262 -13.48 14.70 -11.68
CA LEU A 262 -12.24 14.92 -12.41
C LEU A 262 -11.05 14.53 -11.52
N PRO A 263 -10.12 13.71 -12.00
CA PRO A 263 -8.93 13.37 -11.23
C PRO A 263 -8.17 14.66 -10.86
N PRO A 264 -7.60 14.77 -9.65
CA PRO A 264 -6.99 15.99 -9.14
C PRO A 264 -5.59 16.23 -9.74
N PHE A 265 -5.51 16.28 -11.07
CA PHE A 265 -4.27 16.49 -11.82
C PHE A 265 -3.62 17.84 -11.52
N ALA A 266 -4.42 18.86 -11.18
CA ALA A 266 -3.90 20.18 -10.81
C ALA A 266 -3.04 20.11 -9.54
N ASP A 267 -3.54 19.42 -8.51
CA ASP A 267 -2.83 19.23 -7.25
C ASP A 267 -1.58 18.38 -7.47
N MET A 268 -1.73 17.26 -8.19
CA MET A 268 -0.59 16.40 -8.56
C MET A 268 0.51 17.16 -9.31
N ALA A 269 0.15 17.94 -10.33
CA ALA A 269 1.09 18.76 -11.10
C ALA A 269 1.79 19.83 -10.24
N LYS A 270 1.11 20.32 -9.21
CA LYS A 270 1.64 21.32 -8.28
C LYS A 270 2.62 20.71 -7.27
N VAL A 271 2.32 19.53 -6.73
CA VAL A 271 3.01 19.01 -5.53
C VAL A 271 3.86 17.76 -5.76
N THR A 272 3.49 16.84 -6.65
CA THR A 272 4.08 15.49 -6.71
C THR A 272 4.70 15.15 -8.07
N LEU A 273 4.03 15.49 -9.17
CA LEU A 273 4.45 15.09 -10.52
C LEU A 273 5.77 15.78 -10.94
N PHE A 274 6.82 14.98 -11.11
CA PHE A 274 8.19 15.40 -11.42
C PHE A 274 8.73 16.51 -10.48
N LYS A 275 8.21 16.57 -9.25
CA LYS A 275 8.67 17.51 -8.24
C LYS A 275 9.78 16.87 -7.41
N PHE A 276 11.00 17.07 -7.88
CA PHE A 276 12.21 16.59 -7.21
C PHE A 276 12.94 17.76 -6.56
N ASP A 277 13.11 17.69 -5.23
CA ASP A 277 13.91 18.67 -4.50
C ASP A 277 15.35 18.18 -4.32
N PHE A 278 16.17 18.38 -5.35
CA PHE A 278 17.59 18.05 -5.31
C PHE A 278 18.38 18.93 -4.32
N ALA A 279 17.91 20.16 -4.05
CA ALA A 279 18.56 21.06 -3.11
C ALA A 279 18.32 20.58 -1.68
N GLY A 280 17.07 20.26 -1.33
CA GLY A 280 16.70 19.62 -0.08
C GLY A 280 17.41 18.27 0.10
N PHE A 281 17.50 17.46 -0.96
CA PHE A 281 18.25 16.21 -0.94
C PHE A 281 19.74 16.43 -0.62
N ALA A 282 20.38 17.45 -1.18
CA ALA A 282 21.77 17.79 -0.88
C ALA A 282 21.97 18.25 0.58
N GLN A 283 20.97 18.89 1.18
CA GLN A 283 21.00 19.32 2.59
C GLN A 283 20.95 18.16 3.59
N ILE A 284 20.41 16.99 3.21
CA ILE A 284 20.40 15.77 4.05
C ILE A 284 21.84 15.31 4.37
N GLY A 285 22.80 15.69 3.52
CA GLY A 285 24.19 15.28 3.61
C GLY A 285 24.45 13.96 2.88
N TRP A 286 25.58 13.90 2.17
CA TRP A 286 25.90 12.79 1.27
C TRP A 286 25.93 11.42 1.97
N PHE A 287 26.44 11.35 3.19
CA PHE A 287 26.55 10.09 3.94
C PHE A 287 25.17 9.53 4.30
N THR A 288 24.29 10.39 4.82
CA THR A 288 22.90 10.03 5.15
C THR A 288 22.12 9.67 3.89
N ALA A 289 22.26 10.46 2.83
CA ALA A 289 21.60 10.19 1.55
C ALA A 289 21.98 8.81 0.97
N VAL A 290 23.29 8.48 0.92
CA VAL A 290 23.76 7.16 0.47
C VAL A 290 23.25 6.05 1.38
N THR A 291 23.27 6.25 2.70
CA THR A 291 22.76 5.27 3.66
C THR A 291 21.27 5.00 3.47
N LEU A 292 20.47 6.05 3.25
CA LEU A 292 19.04 5.92 2.99
C LEU A 292 18.77 5.21 1.66
N ILE A 293 19.47 5.57 0.58
CA ILE A 293 19.34 4.90 -0.73
C ILE A 293 19.63 3.40 -0.57
N ILE A 294 20.74 3.02 0.06
CA ILE A 294 21.10 1.62 0.29
C ILE A 294 20.05 0.92 1.15
N THR A 295 19.53 1.60 2.18
CA THR A 295 18.52 1.04 3.08
C THR A 295 17.22 0.75 2.33
N PHE A 296 16.71 1.71 1.53
CA PHE A 296 15.55 1.49 0.67
C PHE A 296 15.80 0.34 -0.30
N CYS A 297 16.96 0.32 -0.97
CA CYS A 297 17.31 -0.76 -1.88
C CYS A 297 17.31 -2.15 -1.20
N ILE A 298 17.77 -2.25 0.04
CA ILE A 298 17.78 -3.54 0.74
C ILE A 298 16.34 -3.94 1.12
N ILE A 299 15.56 -3.02 1.68
CA ILE A 299 14.19 -3.28 2.10
C ILE A 299 13.32 -3.66 0.89
N ASP A 300 13.38 -2.89 -0.19
CA ASP A 300 12.56 -3.14 -1.38
C ASP A 300 12.95 -4.44 -2.07
N MET A 301 14.25 -4.72 -2.15
CA MET A 301 14.70 -6.01 -2.66
C MET A 301 14.10 -7.17 -1.85
N PHE A 302 14.11 -7.12 -0.52
CA PHE A 302 13.51 -8.18 0.27
C PHE A 302 11.98 -8.22 0.19
N ASP A 303 11.31 -7.07 0.16
CA ASP A 303 9.85 -6.98 0.04
C ASP A 303 9.40 -7.59 -1.29
N THR A 304 9.97 -7.12 -2.40
CA THR A 304 9.70 -7.62 -3.75
C THR A 304 9.94 -9.12 -3.89
N ILE A 305 11.06 -9.62 -3.37
CA ILE A 305 11.38 -11.05 -3.44
C ILE A 305 10.40 -11.85 -2.59
N GLY A 306 10.11 -11.39 -1.37
CA GLY A 306 9.20 -12.05 -0.45
C GLY A 306 7.77 -12.14 -0.99
N THR A 307 7.27 -11.04 -1.56
CA THR A 307 5.92 -10.97 -2.13
C THR A 307 5.82 -11.75 -3.43
N LEU A 308 6.82 -11.67 -4.32
CA LEU A 308 6.87 -12.47 -5.56
C LEU A 308 6.92 -13.97 -5.26
N VAL A 309 7.84 -14.41 -4.41
CA VAL A 309 7.97 -15.84 -4.07
C VAL A 309 6.75 -16.32 -3.30
N GLY A 310 6.23 -15.53 -2.36
CA GLY A 310 5.03 -15.87 -1.60
C GLY A 310 3.80 -16.05 -2.50
N THR A 311 3.58 -15.11 -3.42
CA THR A 311 2.45 -15.15 -4.35
C THR A 311 2.63 -16.23 -5.41
N ALA A 312 3.83 -16.39 -5.97
CA ALA A 312 4.14 -17.43 -6.95
C ALA A 312 4.03 -18.84 -6.34
N SER A 313 4.43 -19.02 -5.08
CA SER A 313 4.27 -20.29 -4.36
C SER A 313 2.79 -20.65 -4.20
N ARG A 314 1.95 -19.67 -3.83
CA ARG A 314 0.48 -19.84 -3.78
C ARG A 314 -0.12 -20.15 -5.16
N ALA A 315 0.49 -19.65 -6.23
CA ALA A 315 0.08 -19.91 -7.60
C ALA A 315 0.48 -21.29 -8.14
N GLY A 316 1.38 -22.00 -7.46
CA GLY A 316 2.06 -23.17 -8.02
C GLY A 316 2.95 -22.79 -9.22
N MET A 317 3.51 -21.58 -9.22
CA MET A 317 4.38 -21.03 -10.28
C MET A 317 5.87 -21.02 -9.90
N VAL A 318 6.23 -21.66 -8.80
CA VAL A 318 7.62 -21.86 -8.38
C VAL A 318 8.06 -23.28 -8.73
N ASP A 319 9.32 -23.43 -9.09
CA ASP A 319 9.94 -24.74 -9.31
C ASP A 319 10.28 -25.44 -7.98
N GLU A 320 10.90 -26.63 -8.06
CA GLU A 320 11.32 -27.41 -6.89
C GLU A 320 12.34 -26.70 -6.00
N LYS A 321 13.04 -25.68 -6.52
CA LYS A 321 14.01 -24.85 -5.81
C LYS A 321 13.39 -23.57 -5.23
N GLY A 322 12.11 -23.33 -5.49
CA GLY A 322 11.38 -22.13 -5.09
C GLY A 322 11.59 -20.94 -6.03
N ASP A 323 12.13 -21.17 -7.23
CA ASP A 323 12.45 -20.13 -8.20
C ASP A 323 11.31 -19.99 -9.20
N MET A 324 10.98 -18.75 -9.56
CA MET A 324 9.88 -18.44 -10.47
C MET A 324 10.42 -18.21 -11.89
N PRO A 325 9.81 -18.80 -12.94
CA PRO A 325 10.13 -18.44 -14.32
C PRO A 325 9.87 -16.96 -14.60
N ASN A 326 10.77 -16.31 -15.34
CA ASN A 326 10.73 -14.88 -15.66
C ASN A 326 10.87 -13.94 -14.44
N MET A 327 11.66 -14.36 -13.44
CA MET A 327 11.94 -13.54 -12.26
C MET A 327 12.67 -12.24 -12.63
N LYS A 328 13.61 -12.29 -13.58
CA LYS A 328 14.31 -11.09 -14.06
C LYS A 328 13.34 -10.03 -14.59
N GLU A 329 12.39 -10.43 -15.43
CA GLU A 329 11.40 -9.53 -16.01
C GLU A 329 10.43 -8.98 -14.96
N ALA A 330 10.08 -9.79 -13.96
CA ALA A 330 9.28 -9.34 -12.82
C ALA A 330 10.03 -8.29 -11.99
N LEU A 331 11.31 -8.53 -11.67
CA LEU A 331 12.18 -7.60 -10.95
C LEU A 331 12.47 -6.31 -11.77
N LEU A 332 12.51 -6.41 -13.10
CA LEU A 332 12.62 -5.22 -13.95
C LEU A 332 11.33 -4.41 -13.95
N SER A 333 10.17 -5.07 -13.98
CA SER A 333 8.86 -4.42 -13.92
C SER A 333 8.69 -3.62 -12.63
N ASP A 334 9.09 -4.24 -11.51
CA ASP A 334 9.22 -3.64 -10.19
C ASP A 334 10.06 -2.35 -10.21
N ALA A 335 11.30 -2.42 -10.74
CA ALA A 335 12.18 -1.26 -10.83
C ALA A 335 11.58 -0.11 -11.69
N ILE A 336 10.94 -0.44 -12.81
CA ILE A 336 10.24 0.54 -13.67
C ILE A 336 9.06 1.16 -12.91
N GLY A 337 8.30 0.33 -12.18
CA GLY A 337 7.24 0.77 -11.30
C GLY A 337 7.74 1.77 -10.27
N THR A 338 8.86 1.50 -9.60
CA THR A 338 9.47 2.39 -8.61
C THR A 338 9.92 3.72 -9.21
N ILE A 339 10.54 3.72 -10.40
CA ILE A 339 10.87 4.96 -11.11
C ILE A 339 9.60 5.73 -11.46
N ALA A 340 8.56 5.06 -11.96
CA ALA A 340 7.28 5.69 -12.26
C ALA A 340 6.61 6.24 -10.98
N GLY A 341 6.73 5.52 -9.87
CA GLY A 341 6.31 5.95 -8.53
C GLY A 341 6.97 7.26 -8.15
N ALA A 342 8.31 7.31 -8.16
CA ALA A 342 9.05 8.53 -7.85
C ALA A 342 8.70 9.69 -8.79
N CYS A 343 8.56 9.44 -10.10
CA CYS A 343 8.22 10.45 -11.10
C CYS A 343 6.79 11.00 -10.93
N THR A 344 5.84 10.16 -10.55
CA THR A 344 4.45 10.58 -10.30
C THR A 344 4.27 11.18 -8.90
N GLY A 345 5.19 10.86 -7.98
CA GLY A 345 5.28 11.36 -6.62
C GLY A 345 4.56 10.48 -5.60
N THR A 346 4.75 9.17 -5.73
CA THR A 346 4.51 8.17 -4.69
C THR A 346 5.81 7.44 -4.37
N SER A 347 5.80 6.69 -3.26
CA SER A 347 6.86 5.77 -2.84
C SER A 347 7.05 4.57 -3.78
N THR A 348 8.03 3.74 -3.45
CA THR A 348 8.44 2.50 -4.13
C THR A 348 7.27 1.58 -4.46
N ILE A 349 7.20 1.13 -5.71
CA ILE A 349 6.15 0.23 -6.21
C ILE A 349 6.71 -1.19 -6.20
N THR A 350 5.97 -2.11 -5.60
CA THR A 350 6.36 -3.52 -5.53
C THR A 350 5.21 -4.45 -5.90
N THR A 351 5.52 -5.75 -6.00
CA THR A 351 4.51 -6.79 -6.17
C THR A 351 3.63 -6.88 -4.92
N PHE A 352 2.32 -6.81 -5.11
CA PHE A 352 1.36 -6.76 -4.01
C PHE A 352 0.89 -8.17 -3.62
N ILE A 353 0.97 -8.49 -2.32
CA ILE A 353 0.69 -9.84 -1.79
C ILE A 353 -0.78 -10.27 -1.99
N GLU A 354 -1.68 -9.29 -2.07
CA GLU A 354 -3.11 -9.43 -2.33
C GLU A 354 -3.39 -10.10 -3.69
N SER A 355 -2.42 -10.06 -4.62
CA SER A 355 -2.45 -10.81 -5.87
C SER A 355 -2.62 -12.32 -5.64
N ALA A 356 -2.28 -12.83 -4.45
CA ALA A 356 -2.55 -14.21 -4.05
C ALA A 356 -4.04 -14.56 -4.16
N SER A 357 -4.94 -13.61 -3.90
CA SER A 357 -6.39 -13.84 -3.98
C SER A 357 -6.88 -14.04 -5.42
N GLY A 358 -6.38 -13.27 -6.38
CA GLY A 358 -6.70 -13.46 -7.81
C GLY A 358 -6.07 -14.72 -8.37
N VAL A 359 -4.85 -15.03 -7.94
CA VAL A 359 -4.19 -16.30 -8.24
C VAL A 359 -4.99 -17.50 -7.71
N GLU A 360 -5.51 -17.44 -6.48
CA GLU A 360 -6.39 -18.47 -5.92
C GLU A 360 -7.75 -18.52 -6.64
N ALA A 361 -8.20 -17.39 -7.20
CA ALA A 361 -9.37 -17.34 -8.07
C ALA A 361 -9.14 -17.94 -9.47
N GLY A 362 -7.90 -18.33 -9.79
CA GLY A 362 -7.53 -19.02 -11.03
C GLY A 362 -6.71 -18.18 -12.01
N GLY A 363 -6.29 -16.97 -11.62
CA GLY A 363 -5.43 -16.11 -12.44
C GLY A 363 -4.06 -16.72 -12.65
N ARG A 364 -3.60 -16.79 -13.89
CA ARG A 364 -2.33 -17.43 -14.27
C ARG A 364 -1.44 -16.58 -15.17
N THR A 365 -1.95 -15.50 -15.76
CA THR A 365 -1.21 -14.72 -16.75
C THR A 365 -1.26 -13.23 -16.48
N GLY A 366 -0.48 -12.47 -17.24
CA GLY A 366 -0.53 -11.00 -17.25
C GLY A 366 -1.92 -10.43 -17.58
N LEU A 367 -2.83 -11.22 -18.17
CA LEU A 367 -4.21 -10.76 -18.39
C LEU A 367 -4.94 -10.46 -17.07
N THR A 368 -4.69 -11.27 -16.02
CA THR A 368 -5.21 -11.00 -14.67
C THR A 368 -4.71 -9.65 -14.13
N ALA A 369 -3.47 -9.28 -14.43
CA ALA A 369 -2.89 -8.00 -13.99
C ALA A 369 -3.42 -6.81 -14.81
N VAL A 370 -3.77 -7.00 -16.09
CA VAL A 370 -4.34 -5.93 -16.95
C VAL A 370 -5.77 -5.56 -16.55
N VAL A 371 -6.54 -6.51 -16.01
CA VAL A 371 -7.92 -6.33 -15.57
C VAL A 371 -7.94 -5.71 -14.18
#